data_AF-A0A0D2Y4Y8-F1
#
_entry.id   AF-A0A0D2Y4Y8-F1
#
_cell.length_a   1.000
_cell.length_b   1.000
_cell.length_c   1.000
_cell.angle_alpha   90.00
_cell.angle_beta   90.00
_cell.angle_gamma   90.00
#
_symmetry.space_group_name_H-M   'P 1'
#
loop_
_entity.id
_entity.type
_entity.pdbx_description
1 polymer ?
#
loop_
_entity_poly.entity_id
_entity_poly.type
_entity_poly.pdbx_seq_one_letter_code
_entity_poly.pdbx_strand_id
1 'polypeptide(L)'
;LDQSQLSRLTAAVKAAVASLNVLCSKYHIVLDQTTLVKLTAVTDPQDPWTTAQAAAAASKLLAEQLECESLTEFITNTVLQKYLKPLFMKSSSRITASGRPSQYAMIDDRSRPVIEVQPWRTQAPWAEATIQWTVNMSTASLIQQHWPLFLPVLLALVENESTKTKARGLRTTREFMGKCPAQVLQNTGIGHVFAGVTFPLLLYLPSVTPEDESTTILIPAYDAISMLLSTLALSKFCCRRQQQ
;
A
#
# COMPACT_ATOMS: atom_id res chain seq x y z
N LEU A 1 4.28 10.74 -16.93
CA LEU A 1 4.17 12.21 -16.79
C LEU A 1 5.41 12.83 -17.42
N ASP A 2 5.25 13.92 -18.17
CA ASP A 2 6.38 14.74 -18.60
C ASP A 2 6.93 15.57 -17.41
N GLN A 3 8.21 15.93 -17.45
CA GLN A 3 8.92 16.68 -16.41
C GLN A 3 8.24 18.02 -16.08
N SER A 4 7.68 18.69 -17.09
CA SER A 4 6.92 19.93 -16.92
C SER A 4 5.63 19.74 -16.10
N GLN A 5 4.95 18.60 -16.26
CA GLN A 5 3.74 18.30 -15.48
C GLN A 5 4.08 17.94 -14.04
N LEU A 6 5.21 17.24 -13.82
CA LEU A 6 5.67 16.88 -12.49
C LEU A 6 6.09 18.11 -11.66
N SER A 7 6.78 19.08 -12.29
CA SER A 7 7.18 20.33 -11.62
C SER A 7 5.97 21.18 -11.23
N ARG A 8 4.93 21.24 -12.07
CA ARG A 8 3.68 21.92 -11.74
C ARG A 8 2.93 21.23 -10.60
N LEU A 9 2.88 19.90 -10.61
CA LEU A 9 2.23 19.11 -9.57
C LEU A 9 2.92 19.30 -8.21
N THR A 10 4.25 19.20 -8.16
CA THR A 10 5.04 19.40 -6.94
C THR A 10 4.88 20.81 -6.38
N ALA A 11 4.88 21.83 -7.24
CA ALA A 11 4.63 23.21 -6.83
C ALA A 11 3.21 23.39 -6.25
N ALA A 12 2.19 22.79 -6.89
CA ALA A 12 0.82 22.82 -6.41
C ALA A 12 0.66 22.11 -5.05
N VAL A 13 1.26 20.93 -4.88
CA VAL A 13 1.25 20.19 -3.62
C VAL A 13 1.91 20.99 -2.50
N LYS A 14 3.08 21.60 -2.78
CA LYS A 14 3.78 22.45 -1.82
C LYS A 14 2.91 23.64 -1.39
N ALA A 15 2.28 24.33 -2.34
CA ALA A 15 1.40 25.47 -2.06
C ALA A 15 0.16 25.05 -1.27
N ALA A 16 -0.43 23.89 -1.58
CA ALA A 16 -1.59 23.35 -0.87
C ALA A 16 -1.25 23.01 0.59
N VAL A 17 -0.16 22.28 0.84
CA VAL A 17 0.28 21.95 2.21
C VAL A 17 0.65 23.21 3.00
N ALA A 18 1.33 24.17 2.38
CA ALA A 18 1.65 25.44 3.03
C ALA A 18 0.38 26.22 3.41
N SER A 19 -0.61 26.27 2.52
CA SER A 19 -1.91 26.89 2.79
C SER A 19 -2.64 26.21 3.93
N LEU A 20 -2.72 24.87 3.93
CA LEU A 20 -3.33 24.10 5.03
C LEU A 20 -2.62 24.37 6.35
N ASN A 21 -1.28 24.42 6.35
CA ASN A 21 -0.51 24.69 7.56
C ASN A 21 -0.81 26.09 8.12
N VAL A 22 -0.95 27.12 7.27
CA VAL A 22 -1.35 28.46 7.71
C VAL A 22 -2.78 28.46 8.25
N LEU A 23 -3.70 27.77 7.58
CA LEU A 23 -5.09 27.65 8.01
C LEU A 23 -5.21 26.98 9.38
N CYS A 24 -4.54 25.84 9.59
CA CYS A 24 -4.57 25.12 10.85
C CYS A 24 -3.83 25.88 11.97
N SER A 25 -2.65 26.43 11.71
CA SER A 25 -1.86 27.11 12.76
C SER A 25 -2.41 28.49 13.16
N LYS A 26 -2.92 29.27 12.21
CA LYS A 26 -3.37 30.65 12.46
C LYS A 26 -4.86 30.73 12.80
N TYR A 27 -5.67 29.88 12.19
CA TYR A 27 -7.13 29.93 12.33
C TYR A 27 -7.69 28.72 13.08
N HIS A 28 -6.84 27.82 13.59
CA HIS A 28 -7.24 26.63 14.35
C HIS A 28 -8.30 25.78 13.63
N ILE A 29 -8.24 25.74 12.30
CA ILE A 29 -9.17 24.96 11.47
C ILE A 29 -8.86 23.47 11.65
N VAL A 30 -9.90 22.70 11.98
CA VAL A 30 -9.87 21.23 11.99
C VAL A 30 -10.12 20.72 10.58
N LEU A 31 -9.25 19.85 10.08
CA LEU A 31 -9.39 19.27 8.76
C LEU A 31 -10.43 18.14 8.77
N ASP A 32 -11.21 18.03 7.68
CA ASP A 32 -12.12 16.92 7.50
C ASP A 32 -11.36 15.61 7.20
N GLN A 33 -12.00 14.48 7.48
CA GLN A 33 -11.41 13.15 7.28
C GLN A 33 -10.93 12.90 5.84
N THR A 34 -11.60 13.45 4.82
CA THR A 34 -11.18 13.26 3.42
C THR A 34 -9.87 13.98 3.15
N THR A 35 -9.73 15.20 3.67
CA THR A 35 -8.49 15.97 3.55
C THR A 35 -7.35 15.29 4.31
N LEU A 36 -7.60 14.80 5.53
CA LEU A 36 -6.61 14.04 6.31
C LEU A 36 -6.14 12.79 5.55
N VAL A 37 -7.06 11.98 5.01
CA VAL A 37 -6.71 10.78 4.22
C VAL A 37 -5.86 11.15 3.01
N LYS A 38 -6.23 12.18 2.23
CA LYS A 38 -5.43 12.62 1.08
C LYS A 38 -4.07 13.20 1.47
N LEU A 39 -3.98 13.83 2.64
CA LEU A 39 -2.73 14.39 3.16
C LEU A 39 -1.71 13.29 3.48
N THR A 40 -2.16 12.09 3.86
CA THR A 40 -1.25 10.93 4.09
C THR A 40 -0.42 10.60 2.84
N ALA A 41 -0.97 10.81 1.64
CA ALA A 41 -0.29 10.56 0.37
C ALA A 41 0.80 11.58 0.00
N VAL A 42 1.03 12.58 0.84
CA VAL A 42 2.05 13.62 0.62
C VAL A 42 3.21 13.49 1.61
N THR A 43 3.16 12.52 2.52
CA THR A 43 4.08 12.38 3.66
C THR A 43 5.43 11.73 3.32
N ASP A 44 5.56 11.04 2.19
CA ASP A 44 6.80 10.35 1.81
C ASP A 44 7.63 11.22 0.86
N PRO A 45 8.83 11.71 1.25
CA PRO A 45 9.67 12.54 0.40
C PRO A 45 10.19 11.81 -0.86
N GLN A 46 10.08 10.49 -0.94
CA GLN A 46 10.46 9.70 -2.10
C GLN A 46 9.39 9.70 -3.20
N ASP A 47 8.18 10.20 -2.91
CA ASP A 47 7.12 10.27 -3.92
C ASP A 47 7.40 11.40 -4.94
N PRO A 48 7.32 11.13 -6.26
CA PRO A 48 7.68 12.10 -7.29
C PRO A 48 6.87 13.42 -7.29
N TRP A 49 5.68 13.41 -6.70
CA TRP A 49 4.76 14.55 -6.66
C TRP A 49 4.91 15.41 -5.40
N THR A 50 5.79 15.06 -4.47
CA THR A 50 6.03 15.84 -3.25
C THR A 50 7.48 16.30 -3.16
N THR A 51 7.76 17.08 -2.12
CA THR A 51 9.10 17.58 -1.80
C THR A 51 9.38 17.29 -0.33
N ALA A 52 10.65 17.19 0.08
CA ALA A 52 10.99 16.94 1.48
C ALA A 52 10.36 17.95 2.46
N GLN A 53 10.28 19.22 2.06
CA GLN A 53 9.62 20.27 2.85
C GLN A 53 8.11 20.05 2.96
N ALA A 54 7.44 19.74 1.86
CA ALA A 54 6.00 19.49 1.86
C ALA A 54 5.65 18.21 2.64
N ALA A 55 6.46 17.16 2.50
CA ALA A 55 6.31 15.91 3.22
C ALA A 55 6.46 16.08 4.74
N ALA A 56 7.48 16.82 5.18
CA ALA A 56 7.67 17.14 6.59
C ALA A 56 6.52 17.98 7.15
N ALA A 57 6.07 19.00 6.41
CA ALA A 57 4.94 19.83 6.81
C ALA A 57 3.62 19.05 6.89
N ALA A 58 3.35 18.18 5.90
CA ALA A 58 2.17 17.31 5.89
C ALA A 58 2.18 16.32 7.06
N SER A 59 3.33 15.72 7.36
CA SER A 59 3.49 14.79 8.49
C SER A 59 3.27 15.48 9.83
N LYS A 60 3.83 16.69 10.00
CA LYS A 60 3.62 17.51 11.19
C LYS A 60 2.14 17.88 11.37
N LEU A 61 1.50 18.33 10.29
CA LEU A 61 0.09 18.72 10.31
C LEU A 61 -0.80 17.51 10.67
N LEU A 62 -0.54 16.33 10.08
CA LEU A 62 -1.24 15.10 10.45
C LEU A 62 -1.08 14.75 11.92
N ALA A 63 0.13 14.87 12.47
CA ALA A 63 0.37 14.61 13.88
C ALA A 63 -0.48 15.55 14.76
N GLU A 64 -0.45 16.86 14.50
CA GLU A 64 -1.22 17.86 15.25
C GLU A 64 -2.74 17.63 15.16
N GLN A 65 -3.26 17.29 13.97
CA GLN A 65 -4.71 17.05 13.78
C GLN A 65 -5.17 15.73 14.41
N LEU A 66 -4.29 14.74 14.50
CA LEU A 66 -4.55 13.43 15.10
C LEU A 66 -4.14 13.37 16.58
N GLU A 67 -3.79 14.48 17.23
CA GLU A 67 -3.61 14.50 18.69
C GLU A 67 -4.94 14.25 19.43
N CYS A 68 -6.06 14.70 18.86
CA CYS A 68 -7.39 14.56 19.45
C CYS A 68 -8.12 13.24 19.08
N GLU A 69 -7.78 12.63 17.95
CA GLU A 69 -8.36 11.36 17.47
C GLU A 69 -7.35 10.23 17.69
N SER A 70 -7.77 9.06 18.16
CA SER A 70 -6.79 7.98 18.32
C SER A 70 -6.26 7.55 16.93
N LEU A 71 -4.94 7.63 16.72
CA LEU A 71 -4.31 7.23 15.46
C LEU A 71 -4.73 5.81 15.00
N THR A 72 -4.95 4.91 15.97
CA THR A 72 -5.44 3.55 15.70
C THR A 72 -6.85 3.55 15.11
N GLU A 73 -7.77 4.34 15.67
CA GLU A 73 -9.13 4.49 15.15
C GLU A 73 -9.14 5.15 13.77
N PHE A 74 -8.33 6.21 13.59
CA PHE A 74 -8.18 6.87 12.30
C PHE A 74 -7.69 5.87 11.23
N ILE A 75 -6.65 5.09 11.53
CA ILE A 75 -6.13 4.07 10.61
C ILE A 75 -7.18 3.00 10.31
N THR A 76 -7.82 2.43 11.32
CA THR A 76 -8.67 1.26 11.17
C THR A 76 -10.05 1.60 10.59
N ASN A 77 -10.75 2.57 11.18
CA ASN A 77 -12.12 2.91 10.83
C ASN A 77 -12.18 3.87 9.63
N THR A 78 -11.31 4.88 9.62
CA THR A 78 -11.29 5.87 8.54
C THR A 78 -10.49 5.35 7.35
N VAL A 79 -9.17 5.21 7.47
CA VAL A 79 -8.32 4.91 6.32
C VAL A 79 -8.62 3.54 5.70
N LEU A 80 -8.51 2.47 6.49
CA LEU A 80 -8.63 1.11 5.97
C LEU A 80 -10.08 0.74 5.64
N GLN A 81 -11.02 0.91 6.57
CA GLN A 81 -12.40 0.46 6.36
C GLN A 81 -13.23 1.38 5.47
N LYS A 82 -13.20 2.70 5.69
CA LYS A 82 -14.06 3.64 4.96
C LYS A 82 -13.50 4.05 3.61
N TYR A 83 -12.18 4.23 3.47
CA TYR A 83 -11.58 4.75 2.25
C TYR A 83 -10.91 3.69 1.37
N LEU A 84 -10.05 2.83 1.94
CA LEU A 84 -9.30 1.86 1.12
C LEU A 84 -10.13 0.62 0.77
N LYS A 85 -10.75 -0.05 1.75
CA LYS A 85 -11.49 -1.30 1.53
C LYS A 85 -12.50 -1.25 0.36
N PRO A 86 -13.34 -0.20 0.20
CA PRO A 86 -14.28 -0.12 -0.92
C PRO A 86 -13.62 -0.08 -2.31
N LEU A 87 -12.40 0.47 -2.39
CA LEU A 87 -11.64 0.57 -3.64
C LEU A 87 -11.12 -0.79 -4.11
N PHE A 88 -10.87 -1.72 -3.18
CA PHE A 88 -10.24 -3.01 -3.46
C PHE A 88 -11.19 -4.22 -3.34
N MET A 89 -12.40 -4.04 -2.82
CA MET A 89 -13.40 -5.12 -2.72
C MET A 89 -14.21 -5.37 -4.00
N LYS A 90 -14.24 -4.45 -4.96
CA LYS A 90 -15.17 -4.51 -6.11
C LYS A 90 -14.56 -4.90 -7.46
N SER A 91 -13.30 -5.33 -7.52
CA SER A 91 -12.61 -5.57 -8.80
C SER A 91 -12.67 -7.01 -9.31
N SER A 92 -13.48 -7.91 -8.72
CA SER A 92 -13.63 -9.26 -9.25
C SER A 92 -14.90 -9.37 -10.10
N SER A 93 -14.76 -9.17 -11.40
CA SER A 93 -15.74 -9.59 -12.42
C SER A 93 -15.87 -11.13 -12.52
N ARG A 94 -15.13 -11.89 -11.69
CA ARG A 94 -15.01 -13.36 -11.75
C ARG A 94 -16.17 -14.12 -11.10
N ILE A 95 -17.07 -13.42 -10.40
CA ILE A 95 -18.18 -14.05 -9.68
C ILE A 95 -19.49 -13.41 -10.17
N THR A 96 -20.30 -14.18 -10.89
CA THR A 96 -21.66 -13.76 -11.22
C THR A 96 -22.50 -13.72 -9.94
N ALA A 97 -23.64 -13.02 -9.97
CA ALA A 97 -24.55 -12.88 -8.82
C ALA A 97 -25.04 -14.21 -8.20
N SER A 98 -24.73 -15.37 -8.81
CA SER A 98 -25.03 -16.71 -8.29
C SER A 98 -23.85 -17.39 -7.57
N GLY A 99 -22.70 -16.74 -7.40
CA GLY A 99 -21.57 -17.30 -6.63
C GLY A 99 -20.73 -18.37 -7.34
N ARG A 100 -20.92 -18.60 -8.65
CA ARG A 100 -20.06 -19.52 -9.43
C ARG A 100 -18.88 -18.75 -10.06
N PRO A 101 -17.68 -19.35 -10.13
CA PRO A 101 -16.59 -18.83 -10.95
C PRO A 101 -17.10 -18.70 -12.40
N SER A 102 -16.92 -17.53 -13.01
CA SER A 102 -17.31 -17.29 -14.40
C SER A 102 -16.50 -18.17 -15.35
N GLN A 103 -17.00 -19.37 -15.66
CA GLN A 103 -16.35 -20.33 -16.57
C GLN A 103 -16.53 -19.99 -18.07
N TYR A 104 -17.20 -18.89 -18.38
CA TYR A 104 -17.28 -18.37 -19.75
C TYR A 104 -16.85 -16.90 -19.74
N ALA A 105 -15.57 -16.67 -20.05
CA ALA A 105 -15.24 -15.46 -20.78
C ALA A 105 -16.00 -15.59 -22.11
N MET A 106 -17.00 -14.73 -22.35
CA MET A 106 -17.51 -14.56 -23.70
C MET A 106 -16.30 -14.36 -24.61
N ILE A 107 -16.30 -15.07 -25.73
CA ILE A 107 -15.33 -14.89 -26.81
C ILE A 107 -15.63 -13.49 -27.37
N ASP A 108 -15.10 -12.47 -26.70
CA ASP A 108 -15.04 -11.12 -27.22
C ASP A 108 -13.68 -10.95 -27.89
N ASP A 109 -13.74 -10.31 -29.04
CA ASP A 109 -12.72 -10.12 -30.04
C ASP A 109 -11.28 -10.01 -29.49
N ARG A 110 -10.42 -10.99 -29.82
CA ARG A 110 -9.00 -11.12 -29.43
C ARG A 110 -8.09 -9.99 -29.96
N SER A 111 -8.67 -8.92 -30.49
CA SER A 111 -7.98 -7.82 -31.14
C SER A 111 -7.85 -6.56 -30.27
N ARG A 112 -8.44 -6.55 -29.07
CA ARG A 112 -8.33 -5.42 -28.14
C ARG A 112 -7.45 -5.79 -26.95
N PRO A 113 -6.33 -5.08 -26.70
CA PRO A 113 -5.67 -5.16 -25.41
C PRO A 113 -6.66 -4.60 -24.39
N VAL A 114 -7.35 -5.48 -23.66
CA VAL A 114 -8.10 -5.09 -22.47
C VAL A 114 -7.04 -4.72 -21.44
N ILE A 115 -6.52 -3.49 -21.55
CA ILE A 115 -5.93 -2.81 -20.40
C ILE A 115 -7.10 -2.65 -19.45
N GLU A 116 -7.28 -3.60 -18.54
CA GLU A 116 -8.19 -3.46 -17.43
C GLU A 116 -7.63 -2.32 -16.57
N VAL A 117 -7.99 -1.08 -16.93
CA VAL A 117 -7.61 0.11 -16.19
C VAL A 117 -8.21 -0.07 -14.81
N GLN A 118 -7.36 -0.45 -13.85
CA GLN A 118 -7.74 -0.69 -12.47
C GLN A 118 -8.54 0.54 -11.97
N PRO A 119 -9.87 0.43 -11.77
CA PRO A 119 -10.74 1.60 -11.61
C PRO A 119 -10.35 2.46 -10.40
N TRP A 120 -9.80 1.82 -9.36
CA TRP A 120 -9.33 2.49 -8.17
C TRP A 120 -8.19 3.48 -8.45
N ARG A 121 -7.34 3.24 -9.46
CA ARG A 121 -6.18 4.12 -9.71
C ARG A 121 -6.61 5.48 -10.24
N THR A 122 -7.64 5.49 -11.08
CA THR A 122 -8.23 6.72 -11.62
C THR A 122 -9.01 7.46 -10.54
N GLN A 123 -9.71 6.75 -9.66
CA GLN A 123 -10.54 7.34 -8.61
C GLN A 123 -9.72 7.77 -7.38
N ALA A 124 -8.63 7.07 -7.10
CA ALA A 124 -7.82 7.21 -5.89
C ALA A 124 -6.32 7.02 -6.20
N PRO A 125 -5.70 7.95 -6.95
CA PRO A 125 -4.25 7.91 -7.22
C PRO A 125 -3.40 8.01 -5.93
N TRP A 126 -3.99 8.48 -4.84
CA TRP A 126 -3.39 8.60 -3.51
C TRP A 126 -3.34 7.28 -2.72
N ALA A 127 -4.05 6.23 -3.17
CA ALA A 127 -4.25 5.01 -2.38
C ALA A 127 -2.94 4.28 -2.07
N GLU A 128 -2.01 4.22 -3.03
CA GLU A 128 -0.71 3.55 -2.86
C GLU A 128 0.14 4.20 -1.75
N ALA A 129 0.24 5.53 -1.77
CA ALA A 129 0.98 6.26 -0.76
C ALA A 129 0.29 6.24 0.60
N THR A 130 -1.04 6.26 0.59
CA THR A 130 -1.84 6.16 1.81
C THR A 130 -1.65 4.82 2.51
N ILE A 131 -1.67 3.69 1.79
CA ILE A 131 -1.43 2.38 2.44
C ILE A 131 0.01 2.25 2.94
N GLN A 132 0.99 2.80 2.23
CA GLN A 132 2.39 2.83 2.70
C GLN A 132 2.51 3.65 3.99
N TRP A 133 1.95 4.85 4.03
CA TRP A 133 1.88 5.65 5.26
C TRP A 133 1.19 4.89 6.39
N THR A 134 0.07 4.22 6.08
CA THR A 134 -0.70 3.44 7.07
C THR A 134 0.12 2.32 7.68
N VAL A 135 0.85 1.55 6.86
CA VAL A 135 1.77 0.51 7.35
C VAL A 135 2.89 1.14 8.18
N ASN A 136 3.45 2.27 7.75
CA ASN A 136 4.53 2.96 8.45
C ASN A 136 4.13 3.56 9.81
N MET A 137 2.89 4.02 9.95
CA MET A 137 2.36 4.51 11.22
C MET A 137 1.80 3.41 12.13
N SER A 138 1.54 2.22 11.59
CA SER A 138 1.02 1.10 12.38
C SER A 138 2.07 0.52 13.31
N THR A 139 1.64 0.19 14.53
CA THR A 139 2.40 -0.59 15.51
C THR A 139 2.22 -2.10 15.28
N ALA A 140 3.08 -2.92 15.89
CA ALA A 140 2.92 -4.37 15.85
C ALA A 140 1.58 -4.83 16.46
N SER A 141 1.12 -4.17 17.54
CA SER A 141 -0.17 -4.48 18.17
C SER A 141 -1.36 -4.18 17.27
N LEU A 142 -1.35 -3.03 16.58
CA LEU A 142 -2.40 -2.66 15.62
C LEU A 142 -2.45 -3.68 14.49
N ILE A 143 -1.30 -4.03 13.89
CA ILE A 143 -1.23 -5.05 12.83
C ILE A 143 -1.74 -6.40 13.36
N GLN A 144 -1.32 -6.82 14.55
CA GLN A 144 -1.78 -8.09 15.13
C GLN A 144 -3.30 -8.18 15.23
N GLN A 145 -3.96 -7.09 15.61
CA GLN A 145 -5.41 -7.05 15.81
C GLN A 145 -6.19 -6.86 14.49
N HIS A 146 -5.63 -6.11 13.55
CA HIS A 146 -6.36 -5.61 12.38
C HIS A 146 -5.74 -5.99 11.03
N TRP A 147 -4.77 -6.92 10.99
CA TRP A 147 -4.12 -7.38 9.75
C TRP A 147 -5.07 -7.70 8.59
N PRO A 148 -6.29 -8.26 8.77
CA PRO A 148 -7.14 -8.60 7.63
C PRO A 148 -7.56 -7.38 6.80
N LEU A 149 -7.55 -6.18 7.40
CA LEU A 149 -7.91 -4.94 6.71
C LEU A 149 -6.83 -4.45 5.74
N PHE A 150 -5.57 -4.81 5.97
CA PHE A 150 -4.45 -4.44 5.10
C PHE A 150 -4.37 -5.33 3.86
N LEU A 151 -4.72 -6.61 4.03
CA LEU A 151 -4.45 -7.65 3.06
C LEU A 151 -5.03 -7.39 1.66
N PRO A 152 -6.30 -6.97 1.48
CA PRO A 152 -6.85 -6.73 0.14
C PRO A 152 -6.07 -5.66 -0.63
N VAL A 153 -5.61 -4.62 0.06
CA VAL A 153 -4.86 -3.53 -0.56
C VAL A 153 -3.44 -3.99 -0.93
N LEU A 154 -2.74 -4.64 0.01
CA LEU A 154 -1.37 -5.11 -0.22
C LEU A 154 -1.29 -6.11 -1.38
N LEU A 155 -2.20 -7.08 -1.44
CA LEU A 155 -2.24 -8.05 -2.53
C LEU A 155 -2.55 -7.38 -3.87
N ALA A 156 -3.54 -6.48 -3.92
CA ALA A 156 -3.88 -5.77 -5.14
C ALA A 156 -2.74 -4.90 -5.69
N LEU A 157 -1.86 -4.38 -4.84
CA LEU A 157 -0.66 -3.67 -5.28
C LEU A 157 0.40 -4.62 -5.84
N VAL A 158 0.66 -5.75 -5.18
CA VAL A 158 1.66 -6.74 -5.63
C VAL A 158 1.22 -7.46 -6.91
N GLU A 159 -0.08 -7.68 -7.09
CA GLU A 159 -0.65 -8.31 -8.28
C GLU A 159 -0.87 -7.31 -9.43
N ASN A 160 -0.49 -6.04 -9.25
CA ASN A 160 -0.73 -5.01 -10.27
C ASN A 160 0.09 -5.25 -11.54
N GLU A 161 -0.49 -4.93 -12.71
CA GLU A 161 0.19 -5.01 -14.00
C GLU A 161 1.36 -4.03 -14.13
N SER A 162 1.27 -2.86 -13.50
CA SER A 162 2.37 -1.89 -13.52
C SER A 162 3.52 -2.34 -12.62
N THR A 163 4.70 -2.50 -13.21
CA THR A 163 5.92 -2.87 -12.48
C THR A 163 6.27 -1.89 -11.37
N LYS A 164 6.04 -0.60 -11.55
CA LYS A 164 6.27 0.43 -10.52
C LYS A 164 5.34 0.27 -9.32
N THR A 165 4.05 0.04 -9.59
CA THR A 165 3.03 -0.20 -8.55
C THR A 165 3.34 -1.50 -7.79
N LYS A 166 3.69 -2.56 -8.52
CA LYS A 166 4.09 -3.85 -7.97
C LYS A 166 5.31 -3.73 -7.06
N ALA A 167 6.36 -3.02 -7.52
CA ALA A 167 7.55 -2.75 -6.71
C ALA A 167 7.24 -1.98 -5.43
N ARG A 168 6.30 -1.01 -5.48
CA ARG A 168 5.83 -0.30 -4.28
C ARG A 168 5.04 -1.23 -3.36
N GLY A 169 4.12 -2.02 -3.92
CA GLY A 169 3.36 -3.03 -3.19
C GLY A 169 4.25 -4.02 -2.44
N LEU A 170 5.33 -4.48 -3.08
CA LEU A 170 6.33 -5.35 -2.46
C LEU A 170 7.05 -4.68 -1.29
N ARG A 171 7.51 -3.43 -1.47
CA ARG A 171 8.16 -2.66 -0.39
C ARG A 171 7.22 -2.44 0.80
N THR A 172 5.99 -2.01 0.54
CA THR A 172 4.99 -1.83 1.59
C THR A 172 4.63 -3.15 2.28
N THR A 173 4.54 -4.25 1.54
CA THR A 173 4.28 -5.59 2.10
C THR A 173 5.45 -6.06 2.96
N ARG A 174 6.70 -5.78 2.56
CA ARG A 174 7.88 -6.04 3.36
C ARG A 174 7.86 -5.27 4.68
N GLU A 175 7.55 -3.98 4.66
CA GLU A 175 7.41 -3.15 5.86
C GLU A 175 6.33 -3.70 6.79
N PHE A 176 5.19 -4.12 6.23
CA PHE A 176 4.12 -4.78 6.97
C PHE A 176 4.61 -6.07 7.64
N MET A 177 5.29 -6.96 6.91
CA MET A 177 5.81 -8.21 7.45
C MET A 177 6.87 -8.00 8.53
N GLY A 178 7.67 -6.93 8.44
CA GLY A 178 8.66 -6.58 9.46
C GLY A 178 8.03 -6.14 10.80
N LYS A 179 6.79 -5.65 10.77
CA LYS A 179 6.04 -5.26 11.98
C LYS A 179 5.02 -6.29 12.44
N CYS A 180 4.66 -7.23 11.57
CA CYS A 180 3.69 -8.27 11.85
C CYS A 180 4.29 -9.34 12.76
N PRO A 181 3.68 -9.67 13.92
CA PRO A 181 4.19 -10.74 14.77
C PRO A 181 4.24 -12.06 14.01
N ALA A 182 5.33 -12.81 14.18
CA ALA A 182 5.56 -14.04 13.43
C ALA A 182 4.46 -15.09 13.65
N GLN A 183 3.84 -15.14 14.84
CA GLN A 183 2.71 -16.05 15.09
C GLN A 183 1.50 -15.73 14.21
N VAL A 184 1.26 -14.45 13.89
CA VAL A 184 0.18 -14.07 12.96
C VAL A 184 0.50 -14.62 11.59
N LEU A 185 1.72 -14.41 11.09
CA LEU A 185 2.14 -14.92 9.77
C LEU A 185 1.99 -16.45 9.64
N GLN A 186 2.28 -17.18 10.72
CA GLN A 186 2.25 -18.65 10.76
C GLN A 186 0.84 -19.21 10.97
N ASN A 187 0.14 -18.73 12.00
CA ASN A 187 -1.10 -19.36 12.46
C ASN A 187 -2.30 -19.00 11.58
N THR A 188 -2.28 -17.83 10.92
CA THR A 188 -3.38 -17.40 10.05
C THR A 188 -3.20 -17.80 8.59
N GLY A 189 -2.03 -18.35 8.23
CA GLY A 189 -1.68 -18.69 6.85
C GLY A 189 -1.35 -17.50 5.95
N ILE A 190 -1.40 -16.26 6.45
CA ILE A 190 -1.08 -15.06 5.65
C ILE A 190 0.38 -15.08 5.13
N GLY A 191 1.31 -15.72 5.85
CA GLY A 191 2.68 -15.91 5.36
C GLY A 191 2.73 -16.72 4.05
N HIS A 192 1.89 -17.76 3.93
CA HIS A 192 1.76 -18.52 2.68
C HIS A 192 1.11 -17.68 1.58
N VAL A 193 0.14 -16.83 1.92
CA VAL A 193 -0.49 -15.91 0.94
C VAL A 193 0.56 -14.95 0.36
N PHE A 194 1.37 -14.31 1.21
CA PHE A 194 2.44 -13.43 0.74
C PHE A 194 3.51 -14.18 -0.07
N ALA A 195 3.88 -15.39 0.35
CA ALA A 195 4.75 -16.25 -0.45
C ALA A 195 4.13 -16.51 -1.85
N GLY A 196 2.86 -16.90 -1.90
CA GLY A 196 2.16 -17.24 -3.13
C GLY A 196 2.12 -16.12 -4.16
N VAL A 197 2.00 -14.86 -3.72
CA VAL A 197 2.03 -13.69 -4.63
C VAL A 197 3.43 -13.17 -4.92
N THR A 198 4.41 -13.43 -4.04
CA THR A 198 5.78 -12.88 -4.19
C THR A 198 6.72 -13.82 -4.93
N PHE A 199 6.68 -15.13 -4.68
CA PHE A 199 7.58 -16.11 -5.32
C PHE A 199 7.49 -16.10 -6.85
N PRO A 200 6.30 -16.01 -7.49
CA PRO A 200 6.20 -15.93 -8.94
C PRO A 200 6.94 -14.72 -9.53
N LEU A 201 7.14 -13.66 -8.76
CA LEU A 201 7.82 -12.45 -9.21
C LEU A 201 9.33 -12.62 -9.35
N LEU A 202 9.91 -13.68 -8.79
CA LEU A 202 11.29 -14.07 -9.04
C LEU A 202 11.55 -14.52 -10.50
N LEU A 203 10.47 -14.71 -11.28
CA LEU A 203 10.54 -15.08 -12.69
C LEU A 203 10.60 -13.86 -13.62
N TYR A 204 10.63 -12.63 -13.10
CA TYR A 204 10.90 -11.41 -13.88
C TYR A 204 12.38 -11.36 -14.28
N LEU A 205 12.78 -12.28 -15.16
CA LEU A 205 14.17 -12.48 -15.56
C LEU A 205 14.50 -11.71 -16.85
N PRO A 206 15.70 -11.10 -16.95
CA PRO A 206 16.11 -10.29 -18.10
C PRO A 206 16.06 -11.01 -19.47
N SER A 207 16.06 -12.34 -19.49
CA SER A 207 15.99 -13.12 -20.73
C SER A 207 14.63 -13.06 -21.41
N VAL A 208 13.57 -12.70 -20.68
CA VAL A 208 12.17 -12.65 -21.17
C VAL A 208 11.52 -11.29 -20.88
N THR A 209 11.92 -10.63 -19.79
CA THR A 209 11.41 -9.31 -19.37
C THR A 209 12.50 -8.26 -19.61
N PRO A 210 12.17 -7.03 -20.06
CA PRO A 210 13.14 -5.95 -20.15
C PRO A 210 13.96 -5.78 -18.86
N GLU A 211 15.24 -5.43 -18.98
CA GLU A 211 16.17 -5.37 -17.84
C GLU A 211 15.74 -4.34 -16.78
N ASP A 212 15.22 -3.20 -17.22
CA ASP A 212 14.72 -2.13 -16.35
C ASP A 212 13.50 -2.59 -15.54
N GLU A 213 12.58 -3.32 -16.15
CA GLU A 213 11.45 -3.92 -15.45
C GLU A 213 11.87 -5.05 -14.51
N SER A 214 12.81 -5.89 -14.94
CA SER A 214 13.36 -7.00 -14.16
C SER A 214 14.02 -6.48 -12.87
N THR A 215 14.90 -5.50 -12.98
CA THR A 215 15.60 -4.90 -11.83
C THR A 215 14.64 -4.16 -10.89
N THR A 216 13.62 -3.49 -11.45
CA THR A 216 12.57 -2.81 -10.66
C THR A 216 11.79 -3.79 -9.78
N ILE A 217 11.58 -5.03 -10.22
CA ILE A 217 10.79 -6.05 -9.50
C ILE A 217 11.64 -6.99 -8.64
N LEU A 218 12.75 -7.50 -9.18
CA LEU A 218 13.53 -8.56 -8.52
C LEU A 218 14.08 -8.10 -7.18
N ILE A 219 14.65 -6.90 -7.10
CA ILE A 219 15.22 -6.36 -5.84
C ILE A 219 14.16 -6.35 -4.72
N PRO A 220 13.01 -5.66 -4.87
CA PRO A 220 12.00 -5.66 -3.81
C PRO A 220 11.35 -7.03 -3.58
N ALA A 221 11.29 -7.92 -4.58
CA ALA A 221 10.78 -9.28 -4.40
C ALA A 221 11.71 -10.13 -3.52
N TYR A 222 13.02 -10.09 -3.77
CA TYR A 222 14.02 -10.75 -2.94
C TYR A 222 14.01 -10.21 -1.50
N ASP A 223 13.89 -8.89 -1.35
CA ASP A 223 13.83 -8.26 -0.03
C ASP A 223 12.57 -8.68 0.75
N ALA A 224 11.43 -8.80 0.07
CA ALA A 224 10.19 -9.24 0.68
C ALA A 224 10.25 -10.73 1.10
N ILE A 225 10.79 -11.61 0.25
CA ILE A 225 10.98 -13.03 0.59
C ILE A 225 11.97 -13.19 1.73
N SER A 226 13.08 -12.45 1.70
CA SER A 226 14.08 -12.48 2.78
C SER A 226 13.48 -12.03 4.10
N MET A 227 12.67 -10.96 4.09
CA MET A 227 11.90 -10.53 5.26
C MET A 227 10.98 -11.64 5.76
N LEU A 228 10.16 -12.23 4.88
CA LEU A 228 9.25 -13.31 5.24
C LEU A 228 9.99 -14.49 5.89
N LEU A 229 11.07 -14.97 5.26
CA LEU A 229 11.87 -16.07 5.78
C LEU A 229 12.50 -15.72 7.14
N SER A 230 13.03 -14.51 7.29
CA SER A 230 13.63 -14.07 8.56
C SER A 230 12.60 -14.02 9.70
N THR A 231 11.42 -13.45 9.45
CA THR A 231 10.34 -13.35 10.45
C THR A 231 9.84 -14.75 10.84
N LEU A 232 9.72 -15.67 9.88
CA LEU A 232 9.30 -17.05 10.15
C LEU A 232 10.39 -17.89 10.83
N ALA A 233 11.67 -17.65 10.55
CA ALA A 233 12.77 -18.37 11.18
C ALA A 233 12.99 -17.93 12.64
N LEU A 234 12.92 -16.63 12.92
CA LEU A 234 13.08 -16.07 14.27
C LEU A 234 12.08 -16.67 15.28
N SER A 235 10.84 -16.97 14.85
CA SER A 235 9.86 -17.61 15.75
C SER A 235 10.26 -19.03 16.15
N LYS A 236 10.87 -19.81 15.24
CA LYS A 236 11.35 -21.17 15.52
C LYS A 236 12.49 -21.17 16.53
N PHE A 237 13.37 -20.16 16.51
CA PHE A 237 14.45 -20.03 17.47
C PHE A 237 13.96 -19.58 18.86
N CYS A 238 13.02 -18.64 18.94
CA CYS A 238 12.43 -18.22 20.21
C CYS A 238 11.63 -19.35 20.89
N CYS A 239 10.86 -20.12 20.12
CA CYS A 239 10.09 -21.25 20.66
C CYS A 239 11.00 -22.34 21.25
N ARG A 240 12.14 -22.63 20.62
CA ARG A 240 13.13 -23.61 21.14
C ARG A 240 13.83 -23.16 22.42
N ARG A 241 14.05 -21.85 22.62
CA ARG A 241 14.68 -21.34 23.85
C ARG A 241 13.74 -21.31 25.06
N GLN A 242 12.42 -21.28 24.87
CA GLN A 242 11.46 -21.33 25.98
C GLN A 242 11.15 -22.76 26.47
N GLN A 243 11.66 -23.78 25.76
CA GLN A 243 11.50 -25.19 26.10
C GLN A 243 12.78 -25.82 26.69
N GLN A 244 13.80 -25.01 26.96
CA GLN A 244 15.03 -25.37 27.68
C GLN A 244 15.12 -24.55 28.96
#